data_AF-A0A4R0YUN2-F1
#
_entry.id   AF-A0A4R0YUN2-F1
#
_cell.length_a   1.000
_cell.length_b   1.000
_cell.length_c   1.000
_cell.angle_alpha   90.00
_cell.angle_beta   90.00
_cell.angle_gamma   90.00
#
_symmetry.space_group_name_H-M   'P 1'
#
loop_
_entity.id
_entity.type
_entity.pdbx_description
1 polymer ?
#
loop_
_entity_poly.entity_id
_entity_poly.type
_entity_poly.pdbx_seq_one_letter_code
_entity_poly.pdbx_strand_id
1 'polypeptide(L)'
;MATTYSHLLSSVIDALEWPVELRVRDILERRFIAHERINAIFKYIDYLMFRPTRTRTAGLVVVGAPGAGKTDLLEQLRDRYPESSATRETIAKRPTLLFSMCGVREARGLYVRMLVAFGHPNSASYTGREREQLVLIAARACGLRLLLVDEIQDVLNGTRQQQRATLESLRFLMNELRIVIVLAGSEEAELAIKMDEHLRARLRLKRLPCWRADGYLAHFLEAMESTLPLRLPSRLNSEGTMKLIVRLTGGQTDAIVTLVGNAAALAVMSGGERITPSLLERAVNEFPELCATELATGTRHD
;
A
#
# COMPACT_ATOMS: atom_id res chain seq x y z
N MET A 1 -8.04 30.50 -22.61
CA MET A 1 -7.72 29.40 -23.53
C MET A 1 -8.28 28.13 -22.93
N ALA A 2 -9.25 27.49 -23.57
CA ALA A 2 -9.85 26.26 -23.06
C ALA A 2 -8.75 25.19 -22.97
N THR A 3 -8.56 24.59 -21.79
CA THR A 3 -7.60 23.51 -21.58
C THR A 3 -8.00 22.32 -22.46
N THR A 4 -7.26 22.08 -23.55
CA THR A 4 -7.52 21.03 -24.55
C THR A 4 -7.68 19.63 -23.94
N TYR A 5 -7.13 19.40 -22.75
CA TYR A 5 -7.18 18.12 -22.01
C TYR A 5 -7.64 18.32 -20.57
N SER A 6 -8.84 18.88 -20.36
CA SER A 6 -9.38 19.14 -19.01
C SER A 6 -9.66 17.89 -18.17
N HIS A 7 -9.67 16.70 -18.79
CA HIS A 7 -9.86 15.42 -18.11
C HIS A 7 -8.56 14.82 -17.54
N LEU A 8 -7.40 15.39 -17.86
CA LEU A 8 -6.09 14.89 -17.42
C LEU A 8 -5.49 15.77 -16.33
N LEU A 9 -4.67 15.16 -15.46
CA LEU A 9 -3.78 15.92 -14.58
C LEU A 9 -2.70 16.63 -15.40
N SER A 10 -2.31 17.83 -14.96
CA SER A 10 -1.28 18.61 -15.64
C SER A 10 0.06 17.87 -15.77
N SER A 11 0.40 17.02 -14.80
CA SER A 11 1.63 16.20 -14.80
C SER A 11 1.64 15.10 -15.87
N VAL A 12 0.50 14.81 -16.51
CA VAL A 12 0.32 13.72 -17.47
C VAL A 12 0.27 14.25 -18.91
N ILE A 13 0.06 15.55 -19.09
CA ILE A 13 -0.13 16.16 -20.42
C ILE A 13 1.12 15.98 -21.28
N ASP A 14 2.31 16.14 -20.71
CA ASP A 14 3.57 15.98 -21.46
C ASP A 14 3.76 14.54 -21.99
N ALA A 15 3.17 13.55 -21.31
CA ALA A 15 3.23 12.16 -21.72
C ALA A 15 2.40 11.85 -22.98
N LEU A 16 1.50 12.75 -23.42
CA LEU A 16 0.73 12.59 -24.66
C LEU A 16 1.58 12.67 -25.94
N GLU A 17 2.76 13.27 -25.85
CA GLU A 17 3.73 13.41 -26.94
C GLU A 17 4.80 12.31 -26.91
N TRP A 18 4.76 11.42 -25.92
CA TRP A 18 5.71 10.32 -25.83
C TRP A 18 5.46 9.28 -26.92
N PRO A 19 6.53 8.58 -27.38
CA PRO A 19 6.40 7.36 -28.17
C PRO A 19 5.42 6.36 -27.53
N VAL A 20 4.72 5.61 -28.37
CA VAL A 20 3.68 4.65 -27.97
C VAL A 20 4.22 3.69 -26.90
N GLU A 21 5.44 3.19 -27.09
CA GLU A 21 6.09 2.21 -26.22
C GLU A 21 6.36 2.77 -24.82
N LEU A 22 6.90 4.00 -24.74
CA LEU A 22 7.17 4.67 -23.48
C LEU A 22 5.87 5.02 -22.74
N ARG A 23 4.85 5.45 -23.47
CA ARG A 23 3.54 5.76 -22.91
C ARG A 23 2.81 4.51 -22.39
N VAL A 24 2.90 3.39 -23.11
CA VAL A 24 2.35 2.10 -22.65
C VAL A 24 3.07 1.63 -21.39
N ARG A 25 4.40 1.71 -21.36
CA ARG A 25 5.19 1.35 -20.18
C ARG A 25 4.79 2.19 -18.97
N ASP A 26 4.72 3.52 -19.15
CA ASP A 26 4.28 4.45 -18.14
C ASP A 26 2.85 4.14 -17.66
N ILE A 27 1.89 3.88 -18.55
CA ILE A 27 0.53 3.47 -18.16
C ILE A 27 0.53 2.23 -17.26
N LEU A 28 1.38 1.25 -17.56
CA LEU A 28 1.47 -0.02 -16.82
C LEU A 28 2.31 0.09 -15.55
N GLU A 29 3.05 1.17 -15.36
CA GLU A 29 3.68 1.45 -14.07
C GLU A 29 2.61 1.62 -12.99
N ARG A 30 2.83 0.95 -11.86
CA ARG A 30 1.88 0.89 -10.77
C ARG A 30 1.71 2.26 -10.14
N ARG A 31 0.53 2.86 -10.32
CA ARG A 31 0.17 4.13 -9.68
C ARG A 31 -0.71 3.91 -8.47
N PHE A 32 -0.35 4.58 -7.38
CA PHE A 32 -1.21 4.63 -6.21
C PHE A 32 -2.30 5.70 -6.38
N ILE A 33 -3.55 5.26 -6.56
CA ILE A 33 -4.70 6.16 -6.66
C ILE A 33 -5.27 6.39 -5.26
N ALA A 34 -5.00 7.57 -4.71
CA ALA A 34 -5.56 7.97 -3.42
C ALA A 34 -7.06 8.29 -3.56
N HIS A 35 -7.86 7.75 -2.66
CA HIS A 35 -9.31 7.97 -2.61
C HIS A 35 -9.75 8.26 -1.17
N GLU A 36 -11.02 8.63 -0.96
CA GLU A 36 -11.50 9.19 0.30
C GLU A 36 -11.31 8.26 1.50
N ARG A 37 -11.45 6.94 1.30
CA ARG A 37 -11.25 5.96 2.39
C ARG A 37 -9.78 5.83 2.78
N ILE A 38 -8.86 5.89 1.82
CA ILE A 38 -7.41 5.93 2.06
C ILE A 38 -7.00 7.26 2.69
N ASN A 39 -7.52 8.38 2.18
CA ASN A 39 -7.26 9.71 2.73
C ASN A 39 -7.71 9.82 4.20
N ALA A 40 -8.82 9.15 4.57
CA ALA A 40 -9.24 9.06 5.97
C ALA A 40 -8.26 8.27 6.85
N ILE A 41 -7.58 7.27 6.29
CA ILE A 41 -6.50 6.53 6.98
C ILE A 41 -5.28 7.43 7.16
N PHE A 42 -4.82 8.10 6.10
CA PHE A 42 -3.68 9.03 6.18
C PHE A 42 -3.92 10.14 7.22
N LYS A 43 -5.08 10.80 7.17
CA LYS A 43 -5.46 11.83 8.17
C LYS A 43 -5.43 11.28 9.60
N TYR A 44 -5.85 10.04 9.80
CA TYR A 44 -5.83 9.43 11.13
C TYR A 44 -4.41 9.09 11.59
N ILE A 45 -3.56 8.56 10.71
CA ILE A 45 -2.15 8.29 11.06
C ILE A 45 -1.39 9.60 11.30
N ASP A 46 -1.60 10.65 10.49
CA ASP A 46 -1.04 11.98 10.74
C ASP A 46 -1.44 12.48 12.13
N TYR A 47 -2.72 12.39 12.48
CA TYR A 47 -3.19 12.73 13.82
C TYR A 47 -2.45 11.94 14.92
N LEU A 48 -2.22 10.63 14.73
CA LEU A 48 -1.48 9.82 15.69
C LEU A 48 0.01 10.19 15.78
N MET A 49 0.62 10.55 14.66
CA MET A 49 2.04 10.87 14.54
C MET A 49 2.40 12.27 15.05
N PHE A 50 1.51 13.25 14.90
CA PHE A 50 1.80 14.65 15.26
C PHE A 50 1.13 15.13 16.54
N ARG A 51 0.20 14.36 17.12
CA ARG A 51 -0.37 14.70 18.43
C ARG A 51 0.68 14.58 19.56
N PRO A 52 0.50 15.30 20.68
CA PRO A 52 1.32 15.12 21.88
C PRO A 52 1.36 13.67 22.34
N THR A 53 2.53 13.22 22.79
CA THR A 53 2.74 11.86 23.29
C THR A 53 1.82 11.56 24.46
N ARG A 54 1.09 10.45 24.39
CA ARG A 54 0.27 9.93 25.48
C ARG A 54 0.92 8.69 26.09
N THR A 55 0.61 8.42 27.35
CA THR A 55 1.01 7.19 28.05
C THR A 55 0.46 5.92 27.38
N ARG A 56 -0.68 6.02 26.70
CA ARG A 56 -1.29 4.92 25.93
C ARG A 56 -1.21 5.19 24.43
N THR A 57 -0.36 4.43 23.73
CA THR A 57 -0.26 4.44 22.28
C THR A 57 -1.48 3.84 21.62
N ALA A 58 -1.83 4.40 20.47
CA ALA A 58 -2.92 3.93 19.63
C ALA A 58 -2.36 3.57 18.26
N GLY A 59 -3.09 2.73 17.54
CA GLY A 59 -2.71 2.29 16.20
C GLY A 59 -3.93 2.00 15.34
N LEU A 60 -3.68 1.27 14.26
CA LEU A 60 -4.67 0.95 13.25
C LEU A 60 -4.54 -0.52 12.85
N VAL A 61 -5.69 -1.17 12.62
CA VAL A 61 -5.77 -2.40 11.82
C VAL A 61 -6.45 -2.06 10.51
N VAL A 62 -5.79 -2.35 9.39
CA VAL A 62 -6.33 -2.23 8.05
C VAL A 62 -6.65 -3.63 7.54
N VAL A 63 -7.91 -3.85 7.22
CA VAL A 63 -8.41 -5.14 6.76
C VAL A 63 -8.93 -5.01 5.34
N GLY A 64 -8.68 -6.02 4.51
CA GLY A 64 -9.25 -6.11 3.17
C GLY A 64 -8.88 -7.43 2.52
N ALA A 65 -9.64 -7.81 1.50
CA ALA A 65 -9.35 -8.96 0.66
C ALA A 65 -7.92 -8.88 0.07
N PRO A 66 -7.35 -10.00 -0.40
CA PRO A 66 -6.20 -9.97 -1.31
C PRO A 66 -6.43 -8.95 -2.43
N GLY A 67 -5.41 -8.22 -2.88
CA GLY A 67 -5.57 -7.21 -3.93
C GLY A 67 -6.38 -5.95 -3.54
N ALA A 68 -6.72 -5.74 -2.27
CA ALA A 68 -7.43 -4.51 -1.85
C ALA A 68 -6.54 -3.24 -1.79
N GLY A 69 -5.23 -3.36 -2.01
CA GLY A 69 -4.27 -2.25 -1.89
C GLY A 69 -3.68 -2.07 -0.48
N LYS A 70 -3.65 -3.14 0.33
CA LYS A 70 -3.09 -3.10 1.71
C LYS A 70 -1.59 -2.80 1.71
N THR A 71 -0.81 -3.55 0.95
CA THR A 71 0.63 -3.38 0.82
C THR A 71 0.97 -1.99 0.28
N ASP A 72 0.27 -1.55 -0.77
CA ASP A 72 0.43 -0.20 -1.33
C ASP A 72 0.19 0.88 -0.29
N LEU A 73 -0.89 0.77 0.50
CA LEU A 73 -1.17 1.72 1.57
C LEU A 73 -0.02 1.80 2.57
N LEU A 74 0.58 0.66 2.93
CA LEU A 74 1.71 0.64 3.87
C LEU A 74 2.97 1.25 3.23
N GLU A 75 3.25 0.98 1.96
CA GLU A 75 4.37 1.60 1.25
C GLU A 75 4.21 3.12 1.15
N GLN A 76 3.01 3.59 0.84
CA GLN A 76 2.70 5.02 0.82
C GLN A 76 2.81 5.67 2.21
N LEU A 77 2.46 4.95 3.29
CA LEU A 77 2.72 5.41 4.65
C LEU A 77 4.21 5.49 4.97
N ARG A 78 5.03 4.54 4.50
CA ARG A 78 6.49 4.59 4.62
C ARG A 78 7.05 5.82 3.90
N ASP A 79 6.62 6.05 2.66
CA ASP A 79 7.14 7.13 1.83
C ASP A 79 6.65 8.51 2.33
N ARG A 80 5.47 8.57 2.97
CA ARG A 80 4.96 9.76 3.67
C ARG A 80 5.81 10.17 4.88
N TYR A 81 6.47 9.22 5.53
CA TYR A 81 7.35 9.48 6.69
C TYR A 81 8.74 8.90 6.39
N PRO A 82 9.49 9.55 5.48
CA PRO A 82 10.73 9.00 4.94
C PRO A 82 11.85 9.02 5.97
N GLU A 83 12.85 8.19 5.69
CA GLU A 83 14.12 8.23 6.40
C GLU A 83 14.85 9.53 6.08
N SER A 84 15.59 10.06 7.04
CA SER A 84 16.41 11.25 6.89
C SER A 84 17.87 10.89 7.11
N SER A 85 18.73 11.32 6.19
CA SER A 85 20.17 11.14 6.30
C SER A 85 20.74 12.04 7.40
N ALA A 86 21.88 11.63 7.96
CA ALA A 86 22.60 12.46 8.89
C ALA A 86 23.13 13.72 8.16
N THR A 87 22.98 14.87 8.80
CA THR A 87 23.61 16.13 8.39
C THR A 87 24.56 16.58 9.50
N ARG A 88 25.23 17.72 9.31
CA ARG A 88 26.06 18.32 10.38
C ARG A 88 25.22 18.70 11.62
N GLU A 89 23.93 18.93 11.45
CA GLU A 89 23.02 19.46 12.48
C GLU A 89 22.02 18.41 12.99
N THR A 90 21.78 17.34 12.22
CA THR A 90 20.77 16.32 12.53
C THR A 90 21.33 14.91 12.41
N ILE A 91 21.01 14.07 13.40
CA ILE A 91 21.28 12.64 13.33
C ILE A 91 20.31 12.00 12.34
N ALA A 92 20.78 10.99 11.60
CA ALA A 92 19.92 10.20 10.73
C ALA A 92 18.73 9.63 11.51
N LYS A 93 17.52 9.70 10.94
CA LYS A 93 16.32 9.12 11.55
C LYS A 93 15.61 8.25 10.56
N ARG A 94 15.14 7.12 11.05
CA ARG A 94 14.27 6.19 10.34
C ARG A 94 12.98 6.05 11.14
N PRO A 95 12.03 6.99 10.95
CA PRO A 95 10.81 7.05 11.77
C PRO A 95 9.84 5.92 11.44
N THR A 96 10.01 5.21 10.32
CA THR A 96 9.12 4.16 9.85
C THR A 96 9.86 2.87 9.60
N LEU A 97 9.28 1.75 10.03
CA LEU A 97 9.77 0.40 9.72
C LEU A 97 8.64 -0.42 9.11
N LEU A 98 8.84 -0.92 7.90
CA LEU A 98 7.89 -1.76 7.16
C LEU A 98 8.45 -3.17 7.00
N PHE A 99 7.65 -4.19 7.33
CA PHE A 99 7.95 -5.58 7.00
C PHE A 99 6.67 -6.43 6.91
N SER A 100 6.78 -7.57 6.24
CA SER A 100 5.72 -8.58 6.14
C SER A 100 5.92 -9.69 7.17
N MET A 101 4.80 -10.16 7.75
CA MET A 101 4.73 -11.35 8.60
C MET A 101 4.65 -12.65 7.80
N CYS A 102 4.81 -12.60 6.47
CA CYS A 102 4.86 -13.79 5.63
C CYS A 102 5.85 -14.83 6.16
N GLY A 103 5.32 -16.03 6.46
CA GLY A 103 6.06 -17.15 7.04
C GLY A 103 6.40 -17.02 8.53
N VAL A 104 5.99 -15.95 9.22
CA VAL A 104 6.23 -15.74 10.64
C VAL A 104 5.07 -16.32 11.46
N ARG A 105 5.35 -17.40 12.19
CA ARG A 105 4.35 -18.11 13.01
C ARG A 105 4.50 -17.88 14.52
N GLU A 106 5.55 -17.19 14.94
CA GLU A 106 5.88 -16.99 16.36
C GLU A 106 6.63 -15.68 16.60
N ALA A 107 6.66 -15.25 17.87
CA ALA A 107 7.28 -13.99 18.30
C ALA A 107 8.75 -13.85 17.89
N ARG A 108 9.51 -14.97 17.84
CA ARG A 108 10.89 -14.96 17.35
C ARG A 108 10.99 -14.39 15.94
N GLY A 109 10.10 -14.80 15.04
CA GLY A 109 10.11 -14.36 13.65
C GLY A 109 9.81 -12.86 13.53
N LEU A 110 8.95 -12.30 14.39
CA LEU A 110 8.69 -10.86 14.46
C LEU A 110 9.99 -10.08 14.74
N TYR A 111 10.72 -10.44 15.80
CA TYR A 111 11.98 -9.76 16.13
C TYR A 111 13.06 -9.95 15.05
N VAL A 112 13.14 -11.14 14.45
CA VAL A 112 14.04 -11.41 13.31
C VAL A 112 13.71 -10.50 12.12
N ARG A 113 12.44 -10.38 11.73
CA ARG A 113 12.00 -9.49 10.64
C ARG A 113 12.32 -8.04 10.93
N MET A 114 12.11 -7.58 12.16
CA MET A 114 12.47 -6.21 12.56
C MET A 114 13.97 -5.96 12.49
N LEU A 115 14.81 -6.87 13.00
CA LEU A 115 16.27 -6.73 12.94
C LEU A 115 16.79 -6.72 11.50
N VAL A 116 16.25 -7.59 10.64
CA VAL A 116 16.56 -7.59 9.19
C VAL A 116 16.13 -6.27 8.57
N ALA A 117 14.93 -5.78 8.88
CA ALA A 117 14.43 -4.51 8.37
C ALA A 117 15.33 -3.34 8.82
N PHE A 118 15.87 -3.36 10.04
CA PHE A 118 16.87 -2.39 10.53
C PHE A 118 18.27 -2.55 9.89
N GLY A 119 18.51 -3.58 9.10
CA GLY A 119 19.81 -3.83 8.44
C GLY A 119 20.80 -4.62 9.28
N HIS A 120 20.36 -5.31 10.35
CA HIS A 120 21.24 -6.13 11.19
C HIS A 120 21.36 -7.56 10.61
N PRO A 121 22.52 -7.95 10.03
CA PRO A 121 22.71 -9.30 9.50
C PRO A 121 22.80 -10.34 10.62
N ASN A 122 22.50 -11.61 10.31
CA ASN A 122 22.61 -12.75 11.23
C ASN A 122 21.77 -12.66 12.52
N SER A 123 20.53 -12.14 12.43
CA SER A 123 19.60 -12.06 13.57
C SER A 123 19.10 -13.42 14.11
N ALA A 124 19.38 -14.52 13.40
CA ALA A 124 18.90 -15.84 13.75
C ALA A 124 19.68 -16.53 14.89
N SER A 125 20.94 -16.16 15.14
CA SER A 125 21.83 -16.81 16.12
C SER A 125 21.65 -16.33 17.56
N TYR A 126 21.08 -15.14 17.77
CA TYR A 126 20.86 -14.58 19.11
C TYR A 126 19.87 -15.41 19.96
N THR A 127 19.89 -15.27 21.28
CA THR A 127 18.83 -15.79 22.14
C THR A 127 17.55 -14.95 22.04
N GLY A 128 16.43 -15.41 22.62
CA GLY A 128 15.15 -14.67 22.59
C GLY A 128 15.25 -13.25 23.18
N ARG A 129 15.85 -13.14 24.38
CA ARG A 129 16.01 -11.89 25.12
C ARG A 129 16.97 -10.91 24.45
N GLU A 130 18.06 -11.41 23.89
CA GLU A 130 19.02 -10.58 23.14
C GLU A 130 18.36 -9.96 21.91
N ARG A 131 17.54 -10.71 21.16
CA ARG A 131 16.82 -10.15 20.00
C ARG A 131 15.89 -9.02 20.40
N GLU A 132 15.11 -9.22 21.47
CA GLU A 132 14.20 -8.20 21.98
C GLU A 132 14.97 -6.93 22.36
N GLN A 133 16.05 -7.06 23.14
CA GLN A 133 16.89 -5.92 23.53
C GLN A 133 17.50 -5.21 22.32
N LEU A 134 18.04 -5.96 21.36
CA LEU A 134 18.61 -5.39 20.13
C LEU A 134 17.56 -4.63 19.32
N VAL A 135 16.33 -5.15 19.20
CA VAL A 135 15.22 -4.45 18.55
C VAL A 135 14.91 -3.14 19.27
N LEU A 136 14.86 -3.13 20.60
CA LEU A 136 14.61 -1.91 21.36
C LEU A 136 15.73 -0.87 21.19
N ILE A 137 16.99 -1.31 21.20
CA ILE A 137 18.15 -0.45 20.99
C ILE A 137 18.12 0.15 19.58
N ALA A 138 17.95 -0.69 18.56
CA ALA A 138 17.90 -0.26 17.15
C ALA A 138 16.72 0.70 16.91
N ALA A 139 15.52 0.36 17.40
CA ALA A 139 14.35 1.21 17.26
C ALA A 139 14.54 2.59 17.91
N ARG A 140 15.15 2.64 19.10
CA ARG A 140 15.44 3.92 19.78
C ARG A 140 16.52 4.72 19.06
N ALA A 141 17.59 4.06 18.61
CA ALA A 141 18.69 4.70 17.87
C ALA A 141 18.21 5.29 16.54
N CYS A 142 17.33 4.58 15.83
CA CYS A 142 16.72 5.04 14.59
C CYS A 142 15.64 6.12 14.82
N GLY A 143 15.21 6.35 16.05
CA GLY A 143 14.07 7.22 16.34
C GLY A 143 12.77 6.71 15.71
N LEU A 144 12.53 5.40 15.77
CA LEU A 144 11.32 4.77 15.24
C LEU A 144 10.07 5.36 15.88
N ARG A 145 9.06 5.68 15.06
CA ARG A 145 7.78 6.25 15.48
C ARG A 145 6.57 5.50 14.93
N LEU A 146 6.74 4.80 13.81
CA LEU A 146 5.68 4.10 13.08
C LEU A 146 6.15 2.69 12.68
N LEU A 147 5.44 1.66 13.15
CA LEU A 147 5.62 0.28 12.72
C LEU A 147 4.51 -0.10 11.75
N LEU A 148 4.90 -0.55 10.56
CA LEU A 148 4.00 -1.02 9.51
C LEU A 148 4.21 -2.52 9.33
N VAL A 149 3.17 -3.30 9.59
CA VAL A 149 3.24 -4.77 9.57
C VAL A 149 2.21 -5.28 8.56
N ASP A 150 2.69 -5.90 7.49
CA ASP A 150 1.83 -6.54 6.50
C ASP A 150 1.62 -8.03 6.82
N GLU A 151 0.58 -8.62 6.24
CA GLU A 151 0.23 -10.06 6.36
C GLU A 151 0.06 -10.53 7.82
N ILE A 152 -0.53 -9.71 8.70
CA ILE A 152 -0.66 -10.05 10.13
C ILE A 152 -1.47 -11.33 10.40
N GLN A 153 -2.30 -11.77 9.45
CA GLN A 153 -3.02 -13.03 9.56
C GLN A 153 -2.10 -14.25 9.59
N ASP A 154 -0.85 -14.17 9.13
CA ASP A 154 0.09 -15.30 9.19
C ASP A 154 0.42 -15.72 10.62
N VAL A 155 0.23 -14.83 11.59
CA VAL A 155 0.29 -15.18 13.01
C VAL A 155 -0.68 -16.31 13.33
N LEU A 156 -1.85 -16.35 12.68
CA LEU A 156 -2.88 -17.38 12.89
C LEU A 156 -2.45 -18.78 12.45
N ASN A 157 -1.40 -18.90 11.63
CA ASN A 157 -0.84 -20.18 11.21
C ASN A 157 0.04 -20.84 12.29
N GLY A 158 0.31 -20.16 13.41
CA GLY A 158 0.96 -20.72 14.59
C GLY A 158 -0.02 -21.37 15.57
N THR A 159 0.50 -22.04 16.61
CA THR A 159 -0.34 -22.55 17.72
C THR A 159 -0.96 -21.39 18.50
N ARG A 160 -2.05 -21.64 19.27
CA ARG A 160 -2.66 -20.59 20.11
C ARG A 160 -1.67 -19.91 21.06
N GLN A 161 -0.70 -20.66 21.57
CA GLN A 161 0.37 -20.11 22.42
C GLN A 161 1.30 -19.18 21.62
N GLN A 162 1.72 -19.58 20.42
CA GLN A 162 2.56 -18.76 19.55
C GLN A 162 1.85 -17.51 19.06
N GLN A 163 0.56 -17.62 18.70
CA GLN A 163 -0.31 -16.50 18.35
C GLN A 163 -0.33 -15.46 19.48
N ARG A 164 -0.65 -15.91 20.70
CA ARG A 164 -0.72 -15.06 21.88
C ARG A 164 0.62 -14.39 22.18
N ALA A 165 1.72 -15.15 22.16
CA ALA A 165 3.06 -14.59 22.39
C ALA A 165 3.45 -13.52 21.35
N THR A 166 3.04 -13.70 20.09
CA THR A 166 3.30 -12.72 19.02
C THR A 166 2.49 -11.43 19.22
N LEU A 167 1.20 -11.55 19.56
CA LEU A 167 0.36 -10.38 19.89
C LEU A 167 0.82 -9.67 21.17
N GLU A 168 1.28 -10.41 22.17
CA GLU A 168 1.93 -9.88 23.38
C GLU A 168 3.22 -9.13 23.04
N SER A 169 4.03 -9.62 22.11
CA SER A 169 5.25 -8.94 21.66
C SER A 169 4.93 -7.62 20.94
N LEU A 170 3.90 -7.59 20.08
CA LEU A 170 3.44 -6.34 19.47
C LEU A 170 2.96 -5.34 20.54
N ARG A 171 2.17 -5.79 21.52
CA ARG A 171 1.71 -4.96 22.65
C ARG A 171 2.88 -4.41 23.46
N PHE A 172 3.89 -5.24 23.71
CA PHE A 172 5.12 -4.85 24.41
C PHE A 172 5.86 -3.74 23.65
N LEU A 173 6.10 -3.92 22.35
CA LEU A 173 6.75 -2.91 21.50
C LEU A 173 5.97 -1.59 21.47
N MET A 174 4.64 -1.62 21.41
CA MET A 174 3.79 -0.42 21.49
C MET A 174 4.00 0.38 22.78
N ASN A 175 4.18 -0.32 23.91
CA ASN A 175 4.35 0.32 25.23
C ASN A 175 5.78 0.85 25.40
N GLU A 176 6.77 0.01 25.14
CA GLU A 176 8.19 0.31 25.43
C GLU A 176 8.78 1.36 24.50
N LEU A 177 8.37 1.34 23.23
CA LEU A 177 8.86 2.29 22.23
C LEU A 177 7.93 3.51 22.08
N ARG A 178 6.72 3.44 22.63
CA ARG A 178 5.67 4.47 22.48
C ARG A 178 5.40 4.86 21.01
N ILE A 179 5.40 3.86 20.13
CA ILE A 179 5.19 4.00 18.69
C ILE A 179 3.74 3.75 18.26
N VAL A 180 3.39 4.30 17.10
CA VAL A 180 2.17 3.95 16.37
C VAL A 180 2.41 2.63 15.63
N ILE A 181 1.43 1.73 15.64
CA ILE A 181 1.47 0.49 14.85
C ILE A 181 0.30 0.47 13.88
N VAL A 182 0.57 0.13 12.62
CA VAL A 182 -0.42 -0.19 11.59
C VAL A 182 -0.24 -1.66 11.22
N LEU A 183 -1.27 -2.45 11.47
CA LEU A 183 -1.32 -3.86 11.09
C LEU A 183 -2.21 -3.99 9.85
N ALA A 184 -1.71 -4.54 8.76
CA ALA A 184 -2.50 -4.86 7.59
C ALA A 184 -2.68 -6.37 7.46
N GLY A 185 -3.88 -6.80 7.09
CA GLY A 185 -4.15 -8.22 6.86
C GLY A 185 -5.53 -8.52 6.34
N SER A 186 -5.88 -9.81 6.37
CA SER A 186 -7.18 -10.33 5.95
C SER A 186 -8.26 -10.18 7.03
N GLU A 187 -9.50 -10.59 6.72
CA GLU A 187 -10.62 -10.52 7.68
C GLU A 187 -10.41 -11.45 8.87
N GLU A 188 -9.71 -12.57 8.70
CA GLU A 188 -9.36 -13.49 9.77
C GLU A 188 -8.45 -12.83 10.81
N ALA A 189 -7.52 -11.98 10.36
CA ALA A 189 -6.68 -11.18 11.24
C ALA A 189 -7.50 -10.22 12.12
N GLU A 190 -8.61 -9.70 11.62
CA GLU A 190 -9.52 -8.85 12.40
C GLU A 190 -10.05 -9.59 13.62
N LEU A 191 -10.49 -10.84 13.43
CA LEU A 191 -11.07 -11.66 14.49
C LEU A 191 -10.03 -11.94 15.57
N ALA A 192 -8.81 -12.29 15.18
CA ALA A 192 -7.70 -12.53 16.09
C ALA A 192 -7.41 -11.31 16.98
N ILE A 193 -7.32 -10.12 16.36
CA ILE A 193 -7.02 -8.87 17.08
C ILE A 193 -8.19 -8.47 17.97
N LYS A 194 -9.44 -8.72 17.56
CA LYS A 194 -10.63 -8.45 18.38
C LYS A 194 -10.72 -9.31 19.63
N MET A 195 -10.17 -10.53 19.61
CA MET A 195 -10.14 -11.40 20.79
C MET A 195 -9.12 -10.93 21.84
N ASP A 196 -8.10 -10.16 21.45
CA ASP A 196 -7.18 -9.53 22.39
C ASP A 196 -7.74 -8.19 22.89
N GLU A 197 -8.23 -8.15 24.12
CA GLU A 197 -8.88 -6.96 24.69
C GLU A 197 -7.98 -5.71 24.70
N HIS A 198 -6.67 -5.88 24.94
CA HIS A 198 -5.78 -4.73 25.01
C HIS A 198 -5.47 -4.14 23.64
N LEU A 199 -5.28 -5.00 22.62
CA LEU A 199 -5.08 -4.55 21.24
C LEU A 199 -6.39 -3.96 20.69
N ARG A 200 -7.52 -4.61 20.90
CA ARG A 200 -8.85 -4.10 20.50
C ARG A 200 -9.13 -2.71 21.04
N ALA A 201 -8.76 -2.44 22.29
CA ALA A 201 -8.97 -1.14 22.91
C ALA A 201 -8.01 -0.03 22.43
N ARG A 202 -6.96 -0.36 21.65
CA ARG A 202 -5.92 0.57 21.20
C ARG A 202 -5.87 0.73 19.67
N LEU A 203 -6.25 -0.30 18.93
CA LEU A 203 -6.20 -0.33 17.48
C LEU A 203 -7.58 -0.03 16.91
N ARG A 204 -7.68 1.03 16.12
CA ARG A 204 -8.91 1.31 15.37
C ARG A 204 -8.94 0.43 14.12
N LEU A 205 -10.11 -0.11 13.80
CA LEU A 205 -10.31 -0.90 12.60
C LEU A 205 -10.70 -0.01 11.41
N LYS A 206 -10.06 -0.23 10.27
CA LYS A 206 -10.42 0.34 8.97
C LYS A 206 -10.49 -0.76 7.93
N ARG A 207 -11.52 -0.72 7.08
CA ARG A 207 -11.69 -1.68 5.99
C ARG A 207 -11.46 -1.00 4.65
N LEU A 208 -10.63 -1.61 3.82
CA LEU A 208 -10.50 -1.22 2.43
C LEU A 208 -11.75 -1.64 1.65
N PRO A 209 -12.17 -0.85 0.65
CA PRO A 209 -13.37 -1.13 -0.13
C PRO A 209 -13.25 -2.45 -0.91
N CYS A 210 -14.36 -3.17 -0.98
CA CYS A 210 -14.73 -3.90 -2.19
C CYS A 210 -15.71 -3.00 -2.95
N TRP A 211 -15.33 -2.59 -4.16
CA TRP A 211 -16.00 -1.53 -4.91
C TRP A 211 -17.34 -2.00 -5.47
N ARG A 212 -18.31 -1.07 -5.50
CA ARG A 212 -19.62 -1.25 -6.13
C ARG A 212 -19.82 -0.09 -7.11
N ALA A 213 -20.73 -0.25 -8.07
CA ALA A 213 -21.10 0.82 -8.99
C ALA A 213 -21.88 1.91 -8.24
N ASP A 214 -21.14 2.77 -7.53
CA ASP A 214 -21.63 3.87 -6.71
C ASP A 214 -20.77 5.12 -6.91
N GLY A 215 -21.12 6.21 -6.22
CA GLY A 215 -20.39 7.49 -6.32
C GLY A 215 -18.94 7.40 -5.86
N TYR A 216 -18.58 6.47 -4.97
CA TYR A 216 -17.19 6.31 -4.54
C TYR A 216 -16.35 5.69 -5.64
N LEU A 217 -16.86 4.65 -6.32
CA LEU A 217 -16.18 4.08 -7.48
C LEU A 217 -16.08 5.10 -8.62
N ALA A 218 -17.12 5.91 -8.83
CA ALA A 218 -17.11 6.97 -9.84
C ALA A 218 -15.92 7.92 -9.63
N HIS A 219 -15.71 8.38 -8.38
CA HIS A 219 -14.59 9.27 -8.06
C HIS A 219 -13.23 8.56 -8.17
N PHE A 220 -13.13 7.30 -7.75
CA PHE A 220 -11.90 6.52 -7.91
C PHE A 220 -11.51 6.33 -9.38
N LEU A 221 -12.47 6.00 -10.24
CA LEU A 221 -12.24 5.81 -11.67
C LEU A 221 -11.95 7.13 -12.39
N GLU A 222 -12.57 8.23 -11.97
CA GLU A 222 -12.27 9.57 -12.46
C GLU A 222 -10.83 9.98 -12.11
N ALA A 223 -10.42 9.78 -10.85
CA ALA A 223 -9.05 10.02 -10.42
C ALA A 223 -8.06 9.16 -11.21
N MET A 224 -8.37 7.88 -11.42
CA MET A 224 -7.53 7.00 -12.22
C MET A 224 -7.48 7.45 -13.70
N GLU A 225 -8.62 7.77 -14.32
CA GLU A 225 -8.69 8.25 -15.70
C GLU A 225 -7.83 9.50 -15.92
N SER A 226 -7.83 10.42 -14.95
CA SER A 226 -7.02 11.64 -15.02
C SER A 226 -5.50 11.40 -15.00
N THR A 227 -5.07 10.21 -14.58
CA THR A 227 -3.65 9.80 -14.56
C THR A 227 -3.21 9.08 -15.83
N LEU A 228 -4.14 8.72 -16.73
CA LEU A 228 -3.85 7.94 -17.93
C LEU A 228 -3.66 8.87 -19.13
N PRO A 229 -2.51 8.86 -19.82
CA PRO A 229 -2.22 9.74 -20.96
C PRO A 229 -2.98 9.34 -22.24
N LEU A 230 -4.30 9.44 -22.19
CA LEU A 230 -5.23 9.21 -23.30
C LEU A 230 -5.74 10.54 -23.86
N ARG A 231 -5.63 10.74 -25.17
CA ARG A 231 -6.02 12.00 -25.81
C ARG A 231 -7.53 12.26 -25.73
N LEU A 232 -8.35 11.21 -25.60
CA LEU A 232 -9.81 11.31 -25.54
C LEU A 232 -10.34 10.86 -24.17
N PRO A 233 -11.37 11.53 -23.62
CA PRO A 233 -12.00 11.12 -22.37
C PRO A 233 -12.70 9.77 -22.54
N SER A 234 -12.45 8.87 -21.61
CA SER A 234 -12.99 7.51 -21.52
C SER A 234 -14.30 7.44 -20.74
N ARG A 235 -14.56 8.39 -19.84
CA ARG A 235 -15.78 8.47 -19.01
C ARG A 235 -16.02 7.17 -18.23
N LEU A 236 -14.97 6.69 -17.55
CA LEU A 236 -15.01 5.47 -16.75
C LEU A 236 -16.01 5.55 -15.59
N ASN A 237 -16.30 6.76 -15.12
CA ASN A 237 -17.28 7.08 -14.09
C ASN A 237 -18.75 6.96 -14.53
N SER A 238 -19.04 6.61 -15.79
CA SER A 238 -20.40 6.37 -16.26
C SER A 238 -21.00 5.09 -15.68
N GLU A 239 -22.31 5.08 -15.39
CA GLU A 239 -22.97 3.96 -14.70
C GLU A 239 -22.80 2.60 -15.43
N GLY A 240 -22.92 2.60 -16.76
CA GLY A 240 -22.75 1.39 -17.57
C GLY A 240 -21.32 0.84 -17.49
N THR A 241 -20.31 1.69 -17.62
CA THR A 241 -18.89 1.30 -17.54
C THR A 241 -18.52 0.86 -16.13
N MET A 242 -19.00 1.53 -15.09
CA MET A 242 -18.78 1.11 -13.69
C MET A 242 -19.35 -0.27 -13.40
N LYS A 243 -20.59 -0.55 -13.84
CA LYS A 243 -21.20 -1.89 -13.70
C LYS A 243 -20.39 -2.95 -14.43
N LEU A 244 -19.90 -2.63 -15.62
CA LEU A 244 -19.03 -3.53 -16.40
C LEU A 244 -17.73 -3.81 -15.66
N ILE A 245 -17.01 -2.78 -15.19
CA ILE A 245 -15.76 -2.91 -14.45
C ILE A 245 -15.97 -3.78 -13.20
N VAL A 246 -17.00 -3.50 -12.39
CA VAL A 246 -17.28 -4.29 -11.18
C VAL A 246 -17.61 -5.74 -11.53
N ARG A 247 -18.39 -5.99 -12.59
CA ARG A 247 -18.71 -7.34 -13.08
C ARG A 247 -17.45 -8.11 -13.47
N LEU A 248 -16.51 -7.48 -14.18
CA LEU A 248 -15.29 -8.11 -14.67
C LEU A 248 -14.25 -8.35 -13.57
N THR A 249 -14.25 -7.53 -12.52
CA THR A 249 -13.17 -7.50 -11.49
C THR A 249 -13.62 -8.00 -10.13
N GLY A 250 -14.91 -8.25 -9.94
CA GLY A 250 -15.50 -8.51 -8.62
C GLY A 250 -15.40 -7.32 -7.66
N GLY A 251 -15.06 -6.11 -8.14
CA GLY A 251 -14.88 -4.93 -7.30
C GLY A 251 -13.56 -4.90 -6.52
N GLN A 252 -12.60 -5.75 -6.85
CA GLN A 252 -11.28 -5.76 -6.21
C GLN A 252 -10.38 -4.65 -6.79
N THR A 253 -9.73 -3.86 -5.93
CA THR A 253 -8.90 -2.70 -6.35
C THR A 253 -7.82 -3.10 -7.35
N ASP A 254 -7.02 -4.12 -7.06
CA ASP A 254 -5.91 -4.57 -7.92
C ASP A 254 -6.41 -5.04 -9.29
N ALA A 255 -7.50 -5.80 -9.34
CA ALA A 255 -8.13 -6.22 -10.59
C ALA A 255 -8.69 -5.02 -11.39
N ILE A 256 -9.24 -4.00 -10.74
CA ILE A 256 -9.71 -2.77 -11.40
C ILE A 256 -8.53 -2.00 -12.00
N VAL A 257 -7.48 -1.76 -11.22
CA VAL A 257 -6.29 -1.02 -11.67
C VAL A 257 -5.63 -1.75 -12.84
N THR A 258 -5.48 -3.07 -12.74
CA THR A 258 -4.90 -3.91 -13.81
C THR A 258 -5.75 -3.88 -15.06
N LEU A 259 -7.08 -4.09 -14.93
CA LEU A 259 -7.99 -4.09 -16.07
C LEU A 259 -7.96 -2.77 -16.82
N VAL A 260 -8.01 -1.65 -16.09
CA VAL A 260 -8.03 -0.32 -16.69
C VAL A 260 -6.65 0.05 -17.27
N GLY A 261 -5.55 -0.30 -16.59
CA GLY A 261 -4.20 -0.11 -17.12
C GLY A 261 -4.01 -0.86 -18.44
N ASN A 262 -4.40 -2.13 -18.50
CA ASN A 262 -4.37 -2.93 -19.72
C ASN A 262 -5.24 -2.33 -20.82
N ALA A 263 -6.46 -1.91 -20.51
CA ALA A 263 -7.35 -1.28 -21.48
C ALA A 263 -6.78 0.05 -22.00
N ALA A 264 -6.18 0.88 -21.14
CA ALA A 264 -5.53 2.11 -21.54
C ALA A 264 -4.34 1.86 -22.47
N ALA A 265 -3.49 0.88 -22.14
CA ALA A 265 -2.37 0.49 -22.98
C ALA A 265 -2.82 0.01 -24.36
N LEU A 266 -3.83 -0.87 -24.42
CA LEU A 266 -4.40 -1.33 -25.69
C LEU A 266 -5.06 -0.19 -26.49
N ALA A 267 -5.64 0.81 -25.82
CA ALA A 267 -6.20 1.99 -26.48
C ALA A 267 -5.12 2.84 -27.16
N VAL A 268 -3.97 2.97 -26.51
CA VAL A 268 -2.79 3.66 -27.06
C VAL A 268 -2.21 2.88 -28.24
N MET A 269 -2.00 1.57 -28.10
CA MET A 269 -1.42 0.73 -29.15
C MET A 269 -2.29 0.64 -30.40
N SER A 270 -3.61 0.64 -30.24
CA SER A 270 -4.56 0.62 -31.36
C SER A 270 -4.83 2.00 -31.98
N GLY A 271 -4.27 3.08 -31.41
CA GLY A 271 -4.53 4.46 -31.82
C GLY A 271 -5.94 4.96 -31.46
N GLY A 272 -6.72 4.20 -30.70
CA GLY A 272 -8.08 4.55 -30.28
C GLY A 272 -8.14 5.68 -29.24
N GLU A 273 -7.05 5.87 -28.46
CA GLU A 273 -6.86 6.99 -27.52
C GLU A 273 -7.96 7.17 -26.46
N ARG A 274 -8.77 6.13 -26.23
CA ARG A 274 -9.89 6.07 -25.29
C ARG A 274 -10.17 4.63 -24.90
N ILE A 275 -10.50 4.41 -23.64
CA ILE A 275 -11.04 3.13 -23.18
C ILE A 275 -12.53 3.03 -23.53
N THR A 276 -12.90 1.94 -24.19
CA THR A 276 -14.30 1.60 -24.51
C THR A 276 -14.74 0.36 -23.74
N PRO A 277 -16.06 0.12 -23.59
CA PRO A 277 -16.58 -1.11 -23.00
C PRO A 277 -16.04 -2.39 -23.66
N SER A 278 -15.95 -2.41 -25.00
CA SER A 278 -15.38 -3.52 -25.75
C SER A 278 -13.90 -3.75 -25.43
N LEU A 279 -13.14 -2.69 -25.17
CA LEU A 279 -11.73 -2.77 -24.82
C LEU A 279 -11.54 -3.30 -23.41
N LEU A 280 -12.41 -2.92 -22.46
CA LEU A 280 -12.42 -3.51 -21.11
C LEU A 280 -12.68 -5.02 -21.17
N GLU A 281 -13.62 -5.48 -21.98
CA GLU A 281 -13.89 -6.92 -22.12
C GLU A 281 -12.70 -7.68 -22.71
N ARG A 282 -12.02 -7.08 -23.71
CA ARG A 282 -10.79 -7.65 -24.30
C ARG A 282 -9.63 -7.68 -23.30
N ALA A 283 -9.42 -6.60 -22.56
CA ALA A 283 -8.32 -6.44 -21.60
C ALA A 283 -8.35 -7.42 -20.41
N VAL A 284 -9.41 -8.22 -20.27
CA VAL A 284 -9.45 -9.36 -19.33
C VAL A 284 -8.47 -10.46 -19.74
N ASN A 285 -8.32 -10.71 -21.04
CA ASN A 285 -7.50 -11.81 -21.58
C ASN A 285 -6.40 -11.34 -22.52
N GLU A 286 -6.54 -10.13 -23.09
CA GLU A 286 -5.54 -9.51 -23.94
C GLU A 286 -4.63 -8.62 -23.09
N PHE A 287 -3.32 -8.85 -23.22
CA PHE A 287 -2.29 -8.07 -22.54
C PHE A 287 -1.54 -7.22 -23.57
N PRO A 288 -1.18 -5.96 -23.25
CA PRO A 288 -0.38 -5.13 -24.13
C PRO A 288 1.01 -5.76 -24.36
N GLU A 289 1.44 -5.80 -25.61
CA GLU A 289 2.78 -6.29 -25.94
C GLU A 289 3.81 -5.23 -25.52
N LEU A 290 4.75 -5.65 -24.66
CA LEU A 290 5.90 -4.85 -24.29
C LEU A 290 7.08 -5.22 -25.19
N CYS A 291 7.65 -4.26 -25.94
CA CYS A 291 8.87 -4.50 -26.68
C CYS A 291 9.99 -4.92 -25.73
N ALA A 292 10.52 -6.14 -25.89
CA ALA A 292 11.54 -6.72 -25.01
C ALA A 292 12.91 -6.02 -25.10
N THR A 293 13.07 -5.04 -25.98
CA THR A 293 14.35 -4.46 -26.39
C THR A 293 15.03 -3.60 -25.31
N GLU A 294 14.38 -3.29 -24.18
CA GLU A 294 14.89 -2.36 -23.17
C GLU A 294 15.05 -2.93 -21.75
N LEU A 295 14.95 -4.25 -21.55
CA LEU A 295 15.36 -4.88 -20.28
C LEU A 295 16.88 -4.74 -20.00
N ALA A 296 17.65 -4.17 -20.95
CA ALA A 296 19.09 -3.99 -20.87
C ALA A 296 19.56 -2.63 -20.29
N THR A 297 18.69 -1.63 -20.14
CA THR A 297 19.08 -0.29 -19.65
C THR A 297 18.38 0.05 -18.35
N GLY A 298 18.57 -0.79 -17.34
CA GLY A 298 18.31 -0.43 -15.95
C GLY A 298 19.42 0.48 -15.42
N THR A 299 19.50 1.72 -15.90
CA THR A 299 20.27 2.78 -15.24
C THR A 299 19.28 3.80 -14.72
N ARG A 300 19.12 3.81 -13.39
CA ARG A 300 18.39 4.85 -12.67
C ARG A 300 19.02 6.19 -13.05
N HIS A 301 18.23 7.12 -13.57
CA HIS A 301 18.61 8.52 -13.51
C HIS A 301 18.35 9.01 -12.09
N ASP A 302 19.45 9.31 -11.41
CA ASP A 302 19.51 10.10 -10.17
C ASP A 302 18.98 11.52 -10.38
#